data_AF-A0A193H5L7-F1
#
_entry.id   AF-A0A193H5L7-F1
#
_cell.length_a   1.000
_cell.length_b   1.000
_cell.length_c   1.000
_cell.angle_alpha   90.00
_cell.angle_beta   90.00
_cell.angle_gamma   90.00
#
_symmetry.space_group_name_H-M   'P 1'
#
loop_
_entity.id
_entity.type
_entity.pdbx_description
1 polymer ?
#
loop_
_entity_poly.entity_id
_entity_poly.type
_entity_poly.pdbx_seq_one_letter_code
_entity_poly.pdbx_strand_id
1 'polypeptide(L)'
;AFWSDVAICLLPTTLVLIVSYCVQAHRYNIVENFGCFPATWLELYAILGLFVPPILCAAGSFICGGFAIYNFLAQRRRFQAVLQQHSSSLNSSRFLRLIGVAAVDMVLSLPFGIYEIIHNSYNLQPTYSWADLHHSFDLVQETDQSILNAQPGSWASINLSRWTTTLAAFIYFAFFGMHEDALSFHASTWNKITAAFSYIWMRAFGTS
;
A
#
# COMPACT_ATOMS: atom_id res chain seq x y z
N ALA A 1 5.47 15.18 -18.13
CA ALA A 1 5.99 14.36 -17.01
C ALA A 1 5.24 14.74 -15.75
N PHE A 2 5.62 15.82 -15.03
CA PHE A 2 5.02 16.18 -13.73
C PHE A 2 3.47 16.15 -13.67
N TRP A 3 2.78 16.89 -14.55
CA TRP A 3 1.31 16.91 -14.56
C TRP A 3 0.67 15.56 -14.89
N SER A 4 1.34 14.77 -15.72
CA SER A 4 0.90 13.41 -16.07
C SER A 4 1.02 12.49 -14.86
N ASP A 5 2.13 12.57 -14.11
CA ASP A 5 2.37 11.75 -12.91
C ASP A 5 1.36 12.11 -11.81
N VAL A 6 1.10 13.40 -11.61
CA VAL A 6 0.09 13.88 -10.66
C VAL A 6 -1.31 13.40 -11.04
N ALA A 7 -1.67 13.48 -12.32
CA ALA A 7 -2.98 13.03 -12.79
C ALA A 7 -3.18 11.52 -12.61
N ILE A 8 -2.15 10.71 -12.88
CA ILE A 8 -2.19 9.25 -12.71
C ILE A 8 -2.39 8.87 -11.23
N CYS A 9 -1.86 9.64 -10.29
CA CYS A 9 -2.07 9.38 -8.87
C CYS A 9 -3.43 9.90 -8.37
N LEU A 10 -3.80 11.14 -8.70
CA LEU A 10 -4.95 11.79 -8.08
C LEU A 10 -6.28 11.40 -8.72
N LEU A 11 -6.35 11.19 -10.04
CA LEU A 11 -7.61 10.89 -10.71
C LEU A 11 -8.19 9.55 -10.25
N PRO A 12 -7.44 8.43 -10.24
CA PRO A 12 -7.98 7.16 -9.79
C PRO A 12 -8.39 7.21 -8.31
N THR A 13 -7.59 7.84 -7.45
CA THR A 13 -7.91 7.96 -6.02
C THR A 13 -9.17 8.78 -5.79
N THR A 14 -9.34 9.89 -6.52
CA THR A 14 -10.56 10.72 -6.40
C THR A 14 -11.79 9.96 -6.88
N LEU A 15 -11.68 9.21 -7.99
CA LEU A 15 -12.78 8.39 -8.48
C LEU A 15 -13.17 7.30 -7.47
N VAL A 16 -12.19 6.61 -6.89
CA VAL A 16 -12.44 5.59 -5.85
C VAL A 16 -13.10 6.19 -4.62
N LEU A 17 -12.70 7.40 -4.19
CA LEU A 17 -13.34 8.09 -3.07
C LEU A 17 -14.81 8.42 -3.35
N ILE A 18 -15.10 8.94 -4.55
CA ILE A 18 -16.49 9.24 -4.97
C ILE A 18 -17.31 7.95 -4.99
N VAL A 19 -16.80 6.90 -5.61
CA VAL A 19 -17.49 5.60 -5.67
C VAL A 19 -17.69 5.02 -4.28
N SER A 20 -16.68 5.13 -3.40
CA SER A 20 -16.76 4.63 -2.03
C SER A 20 -17.86 5.32 -1.24
N TYR A 21 -18.03 6.63 -1.40
CA TYR A 21 -19.14 7.35 -0.81
C TYR A 21 -20.48 6.86 -1.37
N CYS A 22 -20.54 6.59 -2.68
CA CYS A 22 -21.78 6.16 -3.30
C CYS A 22 -22.33 4.83 -2.80
N VAL A 23 -21.45 3.92 -2.39
CA VAL A 23 -21.81 2.58 -1.90
C VAL A 23 -21.74 2.47 -0.38
N GLN A 24 -21.61 3.60 0.31
CA GLN A 24 -21.51 3.66 1.76
C GLN A 24 -22.91 3.74 2.38
N ALA A 25 -23.24 2.79 3.26
CA ALA A 25 -24.56 2.74 3.91
C ALA A 25 -24.71 3.80 5.01
N HIS A 26 -23.67 3.96 5.82
CA HIS A 26 -23.65 4.91 6.94
C HIS A 26 -22.25 5.43 7.23
N ARG A 27 -22.14 6.39 8.14
CA ARG A 27 -20.97 7.26 8.28
C ARG A 27 -19.66 6.51 8.50
N TYR A 28 -19.66 5.54 9.42
CA TYR A 28 -18.57 4.59 9.61
C TYR A 28 -18.94 3.57 10.69
N ASN A 29 -18.19 2.47 10.72
CA ASN A 29 -18.19 1.49 11.79
C ASN A 29 -17.00 1.72 12.74
N ILE A 30 -17.22 1.56 14.04
CA ILE A 30 -16.14 1.46 15.03
C ILE A 30 -16.04 -0.01 15.45
N VAL A 31 -14.91 -0.63 15.14
CA VAL A 31 -14.64 -2.02 15.53
C VAL A 31 -13.70 -2.00 16.73
N GLU A 32 -14.12 -2.63 17.83
CA GLU A 32 -13.33 -2.76 19.05
C GLU A 32 -11.93 -3.32 18.75
N ASN A 33 -10.87 -2.69 19.28
CA ASN A 33 -9.45 -3.03 19.03
C ASN A 33 -8.91 -2.84 17.60
N PHE A 34 -9.74 -2.39 16.64
CA PHE A 34 -9.30 -2.10 15.27
C PHE A 34 -9.51 -0.63 14.86
N GLY A 35 -10.54 0.05 15.37
CA GLY A 35 -10.82 1.46 15.11
C GLY A 35 -11.90 1.69 14.05
N CYS A 36 -11.79 2.79 13.31
CA CYS A 36 -12.80 3.26 12.36
C CYS A 36 -12.66 2.59 10.98
N PHE A 37 -13.76 2.10 10.42
CA PHE A 37 -13.84 1.50 9.09
C PHE A 37 -15.02 2.08 8.29
N PRO A 38 -14.88 2.21 6.96
CA PRO A 38 -16.00 2.61 6.13
C PRO A 38 -17.11 1.55 6.19
N ALA A 39 -18.36 2.00 6.26
CA ALA A 39 -19.52 1.11 6.21
C ALA A 39 -19.95 0.86 4.77
N THR A 40 -19.09 0.18 4.02
CA THR A 40 -19.34 -0.15 2.62
C THR A 40 -20.41 -1.24 2.51
N TRP A 41 -21.47 -0.97 1.76
CA TRP A 41 -22.46 -1.98 1.40
C TRP A 41 -21.95 -2.80 0.21
N LEU A 42 -21.68 -4.08 0.43
CA LEU A 42 -21.04 -4.97 -0.55
C LEU A 42 -22.04 -5.47 -1.62
N GLU A 43 -22.65 -4.54 -2.34
CA GLU A 43 -23.43 -4.84 -3.54
C GLU A 43 -22.56 -4.95 -4.80
N LEU A 44 -23.18 -5.34 -5.92
CA LEU A 44 -22.48 -5.51 -7.19
C LEU A 44 -21.71 -4.25 -7.63
N TYR A 45 -22.31 -3.07 -7.47
CA TYR A 45 -21.66 -1.80 -7.85
C TYR A 45 -20.44 -1.49 -6.97
N ALA A 46 -20.48 -1.86 -5.69
CA ALA A 46 -19.34 -1.73 -4.79
C ALA A 46 -18.18 -2.62 -5.23
N ILE A 47 -18.46 -3.89 -5.58
CA ILE A 47 -17.43 -4.81 -6.08
C ILE A 47 -16.79 -4.28 -7.36
N LEU A 48 -17.62 -3.90 -8.35
CA LEU A 48 -17.15 -3.39 -9.63
C LEU A 48 -16.44 -2.04 -9.52
N GLY A 49 -16.86 -1.19 -8.58
CA GLY A 49 -16.35 0.16 -8.42
C GLY A 49 -15.11 0.27 -7.53
N LEU A 50 -15.01 -0.57 -6.50
CA LEU A 50 -13.92 -0.47 -5.50
C LEU A 50 -12.85 -1.55 -5.67
N PHE A 51 -13.22 -2.77 -6.05
CA PHE A 51 -12.30 -3.91 -6.02
C PHE A 51 -11.76 -4.27 -7.42
N VAL A 52 -12.57 -4.12 -8.47
CA VAL A 52 -12.12 -4.40 -9.84
C VAL A 52 -11.03 -3.44 -10.33
N PRO A 53 -11.12 -2.10 -10.16
CA PRO A 53 -10.11 -1.20 -10.71
C PRO A 53 -8.69 -1.45 -10.17
N PRO A 54 -8.46 -1.66 -8.85
CA PRO A 54 -7.15 -2.02 -8.33
C PRO A 54 -6.58 -3.31 -8.93
N ILE A 55 -7.41 -4.32 -9.20
CA ILE A 55 -6.95 -5.57 -9.83
C ILE A 55 -6.58 -5.38 -11.28
N LEU A 56 -7.34 -4.58 -12.04
CA LEU A 56 -6.98 -4.26 -13.41
C LEU A 56 -5.63 -3.54 -13.46
N CYS A 57 -5.38 -2.62 -12.53
CA CYS A 57 -4.08 -1.99 -12.36
C CYS A 57 -3.00 -3.02 -12.00
N ALA A 58 -3.25 -3.90 -11.02
CA ALA A 58 -2.29 -4.93 -10.61
C ALA A 58 -1.98 -5.92 -11.76
N ALA A 59 -2.98 -6.31 -12.54
CA ALA A 59 -2.81 -7.17 -13.71
C ALA A 59 -2.00 -6.48 -14.82
N GLY A 60 -2.28 -5.19 -15.08
CA GLY A 60 -1.49 -4.38 -16.01
C GLY A 60 -0.03 -4.26 -15.56
N SER A 61 0.19 -3.94 -14.28
CA SER A 61 1.52 -3.92 -13.67
C SER A 61 2.22 -5.27 -13.76
N PHE A 62 1.49 -6.37 -13.56
CA PHE A 62 2.04 -7.72 -13.66
C PHE A 62 2.52 -8.04 -15.07
N ILE A 63 1.74 -7.70 -16.08
CA ILE A 63 2.09 -7.92 -17.49
C ILE A 63 3.28 -7.03 -17.89
N CYS A 64 3.17 -5.71 -17.70
CA CYS A 64 4.20 -4.77 -18.10
C CYS A 64 5.50 -4.98 -17.32
N GLY A 65 5.41 -5.20 -16.01
CA GLY A 65 6.53 -5.50 -15.14
C GLY A 65 7.17 -6.84 -15.48
N GLY A 66 6.37 -7.87 -15.79
CA GLY A 66 6.86 -9.16 -16.27
C GLY A 66 7.69 -9.04 -17.55
N PHE A 67 7.21 -8.27 -18.53
CA PHE A 67 7.98 -7.98 -19.75
C PHE A 67 9.26 -7.19 -19.45
N ALA A 68 9.20 -6.20 -18.56
CA ALA A 68 10.38 -5.42 -18.19
C ALA A 68 11.45 -6.29 -17.53
N ILE A 69 11.05 -7.16 -16.59
CA ILE A 69 11.93 -8.11 -15.91
C ILE A 69 12.50 -9.12 -16.91
N TYR A 70 11.68 -9.69 -17.79
CA TYR A 70 12.11 -10.64 -18.80
C TYR A 70 13.18 -10.04 -19.72
N ASN A 71 12.92 -8.85 -20.28
CA ASN A 71 13.87 -8.16 -21.15
C ASN A 71 15.16 -7.79 -20.40
N PHE A 72 15.05 -7.37 -19.14
CA PHE A 72 16.20 -7.10 -18.29
C PHE A 72 17.07 -8.35 -18.09
N LEU A 73 16.46 -9.49 -17.78
CA LEU A 73 17.18 -10.75 -17.61
C LEU A 73 17.82 -11.24 -18.92
N ALA A 74 17.09 -11.15 -20.04
CA ALA A 74 17.59 -11.55 -21.35
C ALA A 74 18.74 -10.67 -21.86
N GLN A 75 18.73 -9.37 -21.54
CA GLN A 75 19.68 -8.39 -22.08
C GLN A 75 20.62 -7.80 -21.03
N ARG A 76 20.74 -8.44 -19.86
CA ARG A 76 21.45 -7.92 -18.67
C ARG A 76 22.83 -7.34 -18.97
N ARG A 77 23.62 -8.00 -19.82
CA ARG A 77 24.98 -7.55 -20.20
C ARG A 77 24.96 -6.26 -21.03
N ARG A 78 24.05 -6.16 -22.00
CA ARG A 78 23.89 -4.96 -22.84
C ARG A 78 23.32 -3.81 -22.02
N PHE A 79 22.36 -4.10 -21.16
CA PHE A 79 21.73 -3.13 -20.30
C PHE A 79 22.72 -2.49 -19.31
N GLN A 80 23.61 -3.29 -18.70
CA GLN A 80 24.67 -2.75 -17.84
C GLN A 80 25.66 -1.85 -18.61
N ALA A 81 26.00 -2.20 -19.86
CA ALA A 81 26.87 -1.37 -20.70
C ALA A 81 26.21 -0.03 -21.06
N VAL A 82 24.91 -0.04 -21.40
CA VAL A 82 24.14 1.18 -21.72
C VAL A 82 23.99 2.08 -20.50
N LEU A 83 23.69 1.52 -19.33
CA LEU A 83 23.60 2.29 -18.07
C LEU A 83 24.93 2.94 -17.68
N GLN A 84 26.07 2.32 -18.02
CA GLN A 84 27.39 2.89 -17.77
C GLN A 84 27.79 3.96 -18.81
N GLN A 85 27.28 3.86 -20.04
CA GLN A 85 27.56 4.80 -21.12
C GLN A 85 26.75 6.09 -21.03
N HIS A 86 25.49 5.99 -20.60
CA HIS A 86 24.69 7.16 -20.32
C HIS A 86 25.00 7.67 -18.91
N SER A 87 25.36 8.95 -18.79
CA SER A 87 25.47 9.71 -17.52
C SER A 87 24.11 9.89 -16.83
N SER A 88 23.29 8.85 -16.83
CA SER A 88 21.99 8.83 -16.18
C SER A 88 22.18 8.81 -14.67
N SER A 89 21.32 9.51 -13.93
CA SER A 89 21.26 9.48 -12.46
C SER A 89 20.97 8.08 -11.88
N LEU A 90 20.72 7.09 -12.74
CA LEU A 90 20.37 5.71 -12.39
C LEU A 90 21.62 4.81 -12.47
N ASN A 91 22.19 4.50 -11.31
CA ASN A 91 23.22 3.46 -11.22
C ASN A 91 22.58 2.06 -11.26
N SER A 92 23.34 1.05 -11.68
CA SER A 92 22.87 -0.35 -11.80
C SER A 92 22.30 -0.93 -10.50
N SER A 93 22.81 -0.50 -9.33
CA SER A 93 22.35 -0.99 -8.02
C SER A 93 20.96 -0.45 -7.67
N ARG A 94 20.72 0.84 -7.87
CA ARG A 94 19.42 1.50 -7.67
C ARG A 94 18.36 0.93 -8.59
N PHE A 95 18.72 0.70 -9.85
CA PHE A 95 17.80 0.10 -10.82
C PHE A 95 17.41 -1.34 -10.45
N LEU A 96 18.38 -2.16 -10.03
CA LEU A 96 18.10 -3.53 -9.57
C LEU A 96 17.16 -3.59 -8.35
N ARG A 97 17.30 -2.65 -7.41
CA ARG A 97 16.40 -2.56 -6.26
C ARG A 97 14.99 -2.17 -6.67
N LEU A 98 14.86 -1.23 -7.62
CA LEU A 98 13.57 -0.83 -8.15
C LEU A 98 12.86 -2.00 -8.85
N ILE A 99 13.59 -2.79 -9.63
CA ILE A 99 13.07 -4.03 -10.23
C ILE A 99 12.64 -5.02 -9.13
N GLY A 100 13.45 -5.19 -8.08
CA GLY A 100 13.14 -6.10 -6.98
C GLY A 100 11.85 -5.72 -6.26
N VAL A 101 11.65 -4.44 -5.95
CA VAL A 101 10.40 -3.93 -5.35
C VAL A 101 9.22 -4.14 -6.27
N ALA A 102 9.35 -3.84 -7.57
CA ALA A 102 8.28 -4.07 -8.54
C ALA A 102 7.90 -5.56 -8.64
N ALA A 103 8.88 -6.46 -8.60
CA ALA A 103 8.62 -7.90 -8.61
C ALA A 103 7.88 -8.38 -7.35
N VAL A 104 8.25 -7.86 -6.18
CA VAL A 104 7.57 -8.18 -4.91
C VAL A 104 6.14 -7.64 -4.92
N ASP A 105 5.95 -6.39 -5.35
CA ASP A 105 4.63 -5.78 -5.48
C ASP A 105 3.71 -6.61 -6.39
N MET A 106 4.21 -7.07 -7.55
CA MET A 106 3.46 -7.94 -8.47
C MET A 106 3.00 -9.26 -7.83
N VAL A 107 3.85 -9.88 -7.01
CA VAL A 107 3.57 -11.18 -6.37
C VAL A 107 2.61 -11.03 -5.20
N LEU A 108 2.58 -9.87 -4.54
CA LEU A 108 1.70 -9.63 -3.39
C LEU A 108 0.36 -9.02 -3.79
N SER A 109 0.35 -7.99 -4.64
CA SER A 109 -0.83 -7.20 -4.96
C SER A 109 -1.89 -8.00 -5.73
N LEU A 110 -1.49 -8.77 -6.75
CA LEU A 110 -2.43 -9.49 -7.61
C LEU A 110 -3.14 -10.64 -6.86
N PRO A 111 -2.45 -11.55 -6.16
CA PRO A 111 -3.13 -12.58 -5.37
C PRO A 111 -3.99 -12.01 -4.26
N PHE A 112 -3.53 -10.94 -3.60
CA PHE A 112 -4.30 -10.26 -2.56
C PHE A 112 -5.61 -9.68 -3.12
N GLY A 113 -5.55 -8.96 -4.25
CA GLY A 113 -6.75 -8.44 -4.91
C GLY A 113 -7.72 -9.54 -5.33
N ILE A 114 -7.20 -10.64 -5.90
CA ILE A 114 -8.04 -11.80 -6.28
C ILE A 114 -8.76 -12.37 -5.07
N TYR A 115 -8.04 -12.56 -3.95
CA TYR A 115 -8.63 -13.03 -2.69
C TYR A 115 -9.77 -12.12 -2.22
N GLU A 116 -9.54 -10.80 -2.21
CA GLU A 116 -10.55 -9.82 -1.81
C GLU A 116 -11.79 -9.88 -2.70
N ILE A 117 -11.66 -9.93 -4.03
CA ILE A 117 -12.86 -10.06 -4.90
C ILE A 117 -13.60 -11.35 -4.63
N ILE A 118 -12.91 -12.49 -4.53
CA ILE A 118 -13.55 -13.77 -4.28
C ILE A 118 -14.29 -13.74 -2.94
N HIS A 119 -13.63 -13.27 -1.88
CA HIS A 119 -14.21 -13.18 -0.54
C HIS A 119 -15.46 -12.28 -0.51
N ASN A 120 -15.37 -11.08 -1.10
CA ASN A 120 -16.49 -10.14 -1.13
C ASN A 120 -17.63 -10.61 -2.05
N SER A 121 -17.32 -11.34 -3.13
CA SER A 121 -18.34 -11.90 -4.04
C SER A 121 -19.20 -12.98 -3.39
N TYR A 122 -18.65 -13.75 -2.44
CA TYR A 122 -19.44 -14.72 -1.67
C TYR A 122 -20.38 -14.06 -0.65
N ASN A 123 -20.13 -12.80 -0.29
CA ASN A 123 -20.90 -12.05 0.70
C ASN A 123 -21.73 -10.92 0.06
N LEU A 124 -22.09 -11.09 -1.21
CA LEU A 124 -22.82 -10.09 -2.00
C LEU A 124 -24.16 -9.75 -1.34
N GLN A 125 -24.36 -8.47 -1.08
CA GLN A 125 -25.61 -7.94 -0.57
C GLN A 125 -26.57 -7.56 -1.71
N PRO A 126 -27.89 -7.58 -1.48
CA PRO A 126 -28.85 -7.08 -2.45
C PRO A 126 -28.64 -5.59 -2.73
N THR A 127 -28.91 -5.19 -3.97
CA THR A 127 -28.84 -3.81 -4.40
C THR A 127 -30.05 -3.02 -3.90
N TYR A 128 -29.79 -1.83 -3.37
CA TYR A 128 -30.81 -0.90 -2.89
C TYR A 128 -30.81 0.40 -3.69
N SER A 129 -31.90 1.16 -3.59
CA SER A 129 -31.91 2.52 -4.12
C SER A 129 -31.00 3.42 -3.29
N TRP A 130 -30.52 4.52 -3.89
CA TRP A 130 -29.70 5.50 -3.18
C TRP A 130 -30.38 5.99 -1.88
N ALA A 131 -31.68 6.28 -1.95
CA ALA A 131 -32.45 6.81 -0.84
C ALA A 131 -32.57 5.80 0.31
N ASP A 132 -32.71 4.51 -0.01
CA ASP A 132 -32.78 3.45 1.00
C ASP A 132 -31.42 3.21 1.64
N LEU A 133 -30.36 3.15 0.83
CA LEU A 133 -29.00 2.94 1.31
C LEU A 133 -28.55 4.07 2.24
N HIS A 134 -28.87 5.32 1.91
CA HIS A 134 -28.47 6.51 2.67
C HIS A 134 -29.50 7.00 3.69
N HIS A 135 -30.59 6.24 3.93
CA HIS A 135 -31.68 6.67 4.80
C HIS A 135 -31.19 7.08 6.21
N SER A 136 -30.21 6.35 6.75
CA SER A 136 -29.65 6.56 8.09
C SER A 136 -28.15 6.88 8.04
N PHE A 137 -27.73 7.73 7.11
CA PHE A 137 -26.30 7.93 6.84
C PHE A 137 -25.49 8.41 8.05
N ASP A 138 -26.06 9.24 8.93
CA ASP A 138 -25.35 9.77 10.12
C ASP A 138 -25.09 8.72 11.22
N LEU A 139 -25.61 7.50 11.07
CA LEU A 139 -25.41 6.43 12.01
C LEU A 139 -23.92 6.07 12.13
N VAL A 140 -23.47 5.92 13.38
CA VAL A 140 -22.18 5.33 13.73
C VAL A 140 -22.47 4.02 14.44
N GLN A 141 -22.04 2.92 13.83
CA GLN A 141 -22.27 1.59 14.39
C GLN A 141 -21.02 1.11 15.10
N GLU A 142 -21.18 0.71 16.36
CA GLU A 142 -20.13 0.10 17.17
C GLU A 142 -20.25 -1.42 17.09
N THR A 143 -19.14 -2.12 16.86
CA THR A 143 -19.09 -3.57 16.70
C THR A 143 -18.05 -4.15 17.64
N ASP A 144 -18.52 -5.00 18.56
CA ASP A 144 -17.68 -5.76 19.48
C ASP A 144 -16.76 -6.69 18.71
N GLN A 145 -15.55 -6.92 19.24
CA GLN A 145 -14.57 -7.79 18.59
C GLN A 145 -15.08 -9.24 18.49
N SER A 146 -15.97 -9.67 19.39
CA SER A 146 -16.56 -11.01 19.41
C SER A 146 -17.30 -11.35 18.11
N ILE A 147 -17.98 -10.37 17.50
CA ILE A 147 -18.70 -10.53 16.23
C ILE A 147 -17.71 -10.77 15.09
N LEU A 148 -16.62 -10.00 15.05
CA LEU A 148 -15.58 -10.16 14.05
C LEU A 148 -14.85 -11.51 14.20
N ASN A 149 -14.55 -11.91 15.43
CA ASN A 149 -13.90 -13.20 15.72
C ASN A 149 -14.77 -14.39 15.28
N ALA A 150 -16.10 -14.24 15.27
CA ALA A 150 -17.02 -15.24 14.77
C ALA A 150 -17.06 -15.34 13.22
N GLN A 151 -16.43 -14.39 12.51
CA GLN A 151 -16.38 -14.31 11.05
C GLN A 151 -14.92 -14.36 10.55
N PRO A 152 -14.34 -15.58 10.38
CA PRO A 152 -12.92 -15.73 10.05
C PRO A 152 -12.48 -14.99 8.78
N GLY A 153 -13.35 -14.90 7.76
CA GLY A 153 -13.05 -14.19 6.52
C GLY A 153 -12.92 -12.67 6.72
N SER A 154 -13.89 -12.06 7.40
CA SER A 154 -13.86 -10.63 7.73
C SER A 154 -12.69 -10.31 8.68
N TRP A 155 -12.41 -11.17 9.65
CA TRP A 155 -11.25 -11.03 10.52
C TRP A 155 -9.94 -11.06 9.72
N ALA A 156 -9.81 -11.98 8.76
CA ALA A 156 -8.63 -12.09 7.91
C ALA A 156 -8.47 -10.86 7.01
N SER A 157 -9.54 -10.41 6.34
CA SER A 157 -9.51 -9.23 5.46
C SER A 157 -9.11 -7.94 6.20
N ILE A 158 -9.70 -7.68 7.37
CA ILE A 158 -9.34 -6.50 8.19
C ILE A 158 -7.87 -6.56 8.63
N ASN A 159 -7.40 -7.73 9.08
CA ASN A 159 -6.00 -7.88 9.47
C ASN A 159 -5.05 -7.74 8.28
N LEU A 160 -5.38 -8.34 7.13
CA LEU A 160 -4.58 -8.23 5.92
C LEU A 160 -4.47 -6.77 5.47
N SER A 161 -5.60 -6.04 5.42
CA SER A 161 -5.62 -4.62 5.10
C SER A 161 -4.69 -3.81 6.03
N ARG A 162 -4.79 -4.05 7.35
CA ARG A 162 -3.95 -3.39 8.36
C ARG A 162 -2.46 -3.70 8.23
N TRP A 163 -2.12 -4.98 8.03
CA TRP A 163 -0.73 -5.43 8.01
C TRP A 163 -0.04 -5.24 6.66
N THR A 164 -0.78 -5.08 5.57
CA THR A 164 -0.22 -4.89 4.23
C THR A 164 0.63 -3.62 4.15
N THR A 165 0.16 -2.49 4.72
CA THR A 165 0.95 -1.25 4.76
C THR A 165 2.23 -1.41 5.58
N THR A 166 2.15 -2.11 6.71
CA THR A 166 3.30 -2.42 7.57
C THR A 166 4.31 -3.30 6.84
N LEU A 167 3.84 -4.36 6.18
CA LEU A 167 4.68 -5.25 5.37
C LEU A 167 5.35 -4.49 4.22
N ALA A 168 4.61 -3.62 3.53
CA ALA A 168 5.14 -2.77 2.48
C ALA A 168 6.26 -1.88 3.02
N ALA A 169 6.08 -1.24 4.18
CA ALA A 169 7.13 -0.41 4.81
C ALA A 169 8.42 -1.21 5.07
N PHE A 170 8.31 -2.44 5.57
CA PHE A 170 9.47 -3.32 5.76
C PHE A 170 10.14 -3.71 4.44
N ILE A 171 9.36 -4.02 3.40
CA ILE A 171 9.89 -4.33 2.06
C ILE A 171 10.66 -3.12 1.51
N TYR A 172 10.04 -1.93 1.51
CA TYR A 172 10.70 -0.71 1.04
C TYR A 172 11.96 -0.40 1.83
N PHE A 173 11.94 -0.56 3.16
CA PHE A 173 13.12 -0.39 3.99
C PHE A 173 14.21 -1.40 3.67
N ALA A 174 13.86 -2.67 3.41
CA ALA A 174 14.85 -3.69 3.03
C ALA A 174 15.55 -3.34 1.70
N PHE A 175 14.81 -2.84 0.70
CA PHE A 175 15.40 -2.48 -0.59
C PHE A 175 16.15 -1.14 -0.59
N PHE A 176 15.63 -0.12 0.09
CA PHE A 176 16.16 1.25 0.03
C PHE A 176 16.85 1.73 1.30
N GLY A 177 16.58 1.13 2.45
CA GLY A 177 17.16 1.52 3.74
C GLY A 177 18.43 0.74 4.12
N MET A 178 18.62 -0.47 3.57
CA MET A 178 19.70 -1.39 3.97
C MET A 178 20.91 -1.43 3.02
N HIS A 179 21.10 -0.41 2.18
CA HIS A 179 22.25 -0.40 1.28
C HIS A 179 23.48 0.29 1.83
N GLU A 180 24.64 0.05 1.23
CA GLU A 180 25.93 0.58 1.69
C GLU A 180 25.94 2.11 1.93
N ASP A 181 25.53 2.92 0.93
CA ASP A 181 25.44 4.38 1.17
C ASP A 181 24.38 4.76 2.24
N ALA A 182 23.28 4.03 2.37
CA ALA A 182 22.28 4.30 3.41
C ALA A 182 22.80 3.91 4.80
N LEU A 183 23.45 2.76 4.94
CA LEU A 183 24.04 2.29 6.19
C LEU A 183 25.17 3.20 6.66
N SER A 184 26.03 3.66 5.75
CA SER A 184 27.06 4.64 6.08
C SER A 184 26.46 5.98 6.50
N PHE A 185 25.37 6.42 5.86
CA PHE A 185 24.60 7.59 6.28
C PHE A 185 23.97 7.41 7.67
N HIS A 186 23.35 6.25 7.95
CA HIS A 186 22.76 5.93 9.26
C HIS A 186 23.83 5.95 10.35
N ALA A 187 24.99 5.32 10.11
CA ALA A 187 26.11 5.30 11.04
C ALA A 187 26.66 6.70 11.31
N SER A 188 26.85 7.51 10.26
CA SER A 188 27.30 8.90 10.38
C SER A 188 26.32 9.76 11.19
N THR A 189 25.02 9.60 10.91
CA THR A 189 23.96 10.31 11.62
C THR A 189 23.86 9.88 13.08
N TRP A 190 23.94 8.58 13.35
CA TRP A 190 23.98 8.03 14.70
C TRP A 190 25.14 8.58 15.52
N ASN A 191 26.35 8.63 14.95
CA ASN A 191 27.52 9.20 15.60
C ASN A 191 27.36 10.70 15.94
N LYS A 192 26.69 11.48 15.07
CA LYS A 192 26.39 12.89 15.36
C LYS A 192 25.37 13.03 16.48
N ILE A 193 24.34 12.19 16.50
CA ILE A 193 23.31 12.19 17.55
C ILE A 193 23.92 11.82 18.89
N THR A 194 24.72 10.75 18.96
CA THR A 194 25.37 10.32 20.20
C THR A 194 26.39 11.34 20.69
N ALA A 195 27.14 11.99 19.78
CA ALA A 195 28.03 13.09 20.14
C ALA A 195 27.27 14.30 20.70
N ALA A 196 26.16 14.71 20.07
CA ALA A 196 25.31 15.80 20.55
C ALA A 196 24.68 15.47 21.91
N PHE A 197 24.18 14.25 22.07
CA PHE A 197 23.61 13.78 23.33
C PHE A 197 24.67 13.75 24.44
N SER A 198 25.87 13.22 24.16
CA SER A 198 27.00 13.23 25.10
C SER A 198 27.40 14.64 25.50
N TYR A 199 27.48 15.57 24.53
CA TYR A 199 27.76 16.98 24.79
C TYR A 199 26.71 17.63 25.70
N ILE A 200 25.43 17.41 25.44
CA ILE A 200 24.32 17.92 26.27
C ILE A 200 24.37 17.31 27.67
N TRP A 201 24.59 16.00 27.76
CA TRP A 201 24.69 15.28 29.03
C TRP A 201 25.82 15.82 29.91
N MET A 202 27.03 15.98 29.34
CA MET A 202 28.17 16.57 30.07
C MET A 202 27.87 17.98 30.54
N ARG A 203 27.12 18.77 29.77
CA ARG A 203 26.78 20.16 30.14
C ARG A 203 25.68 20.27 31.19
N ALA A 204 24.77 19.30 31.23
CA ALA A 204 23.63 19.28 32.17
C ALA A 204 23.96 18.60 33.51
N PHE A 205 24.80 17.57 33.49
CA PHE A 205 25.06 16.71 34.65
C PHE A 205 26.55 16.47 34.94
N GLY A 206 27.47 17.00 34.13
CA GLY A 206 28.89 16.96 34.42
C GLY A 206 29.21 17.90 35.58
N THR A 207 29.45 17.34 36.77
CA THR A 207 30.02 18.07 37.89
C THR A 207 31.44 18.51 37.54
N SER A 208 31.72 19.80 37.74
CA SER A 208 33.02 20.46 37.58
C SER A 208 34.17 19.71 38.26
#